data_AF-A0A4Y6Q2F1-F1
#
_entry.id   AF-A0A4Y6Q2F1-F1
#
_cell.length_a   1.000
_cell.length_b   1.000
_cell.length_c   1.000
_cell.angle_alpha   90.00
_cell.angle_beta   90.00
_cell.angle_gamma   90.00
#
_symmetry.space_group_name_H-M   'P 1'
#
loop_
_entity.id
_entity.type
_entity.pdbx_description
1 polymer ?
#
loop_
_entity_poly.entity_id
_entity_poly.type
_entity_poly.pdbx_seq_one_letter_code
_entity_poly.pdbx_strand_id
1 'polypeptide(L)'
;MAQHLFHSRPLFRLASLLLAVAFAVLCGCSPSIGDECETGSDCPSGVGAICDNTVEGGYCTVPNCQPGTCPEESVCVVFDRDTRFCMAICEDDAECRDGYACRMDNNFEGEPFGYCYEPPAE
;
A
#
# COMPACT_ATOMS: atom_id res chain seq x y z
N MET A 1 -54.16 22.09 -5.49
CA MET A 1 -52.86 22.55 -6.02
C MET A 1 -52.35 23.64 -5.10
N ALA A 2 -51.43 23.35 -4.19
CA ALA A 2 -50.74 24.36 -3.37
C ALA A 2 -49.32 23.85 -3.18
N GLN A 3 -48.46 24.21 -4.13
CA GLN A 3 -47.08 23.75 -4.18
C GLN A 3 -46.15 24.93 -3.86
N HIS A 4 -45.14 24.62 -3.03
CA HIS A 4 -43.84 25.30 -2.93
C HIS A 4 -43.79 26.71 -2.32
N LEU A 5 -43.95 26.78 -0.98
CA LEU A 5 -43.33 27.81 -0.14
C LEU A 5 -42.14 27.22 0.63
N PHE A 6 -41.07 26.86 -0.07
CA PHE A 6 -39.81 26.41 0.56
C PHE A 6 -38.60 26.91 -0.23
N HIS A 7 -38.43 28.23 -0.43
CA HIS A 7 -37.15 28.72 -0.98
C HIS A 7 -36.80 30.18 -0.65
N SER A 8 -36.78 30.56 0.63
CA SER A 8 -36.38 31.93 1.00
C SER A 8 -35.57 32.01 2.29
N ARG A 9 -34.40 31.34 2.38
CA ARG A 9 -33.36 31.69 3.37
C ARG A 9 -31.95 31.55 2.78
N PRO A 10 -31.17 32.64 2.58
CA PRO A 10 -29.79 32.58 2.08
C PRO A 10 -28.85 31.79 3.01
N LEU A 11 -29.26 31.63 4.27
CA LEU A 11 -28.62 30.80 5.30
C LEU A 11 -28.59 29.30 4.93
N PHE A 12 -29.56 28.79 4.17
CA PHE A 12 -29.59 27.37 3.77
C PHE A 12 -28.52 27.06 2.72
N ARG A 13 -28.22 28.01 1.82
CA ARG A 13 -27.20 27.83 0.77
C ARG A 13 -25.77 27.85 1.31
N LEU A 14 -25.49 28.67 2.32
CA LEU A 14 -24.19 28.70 3.00
C LEU A 14 -23.94 27.43 3.83
N ALA A 15 -24.98 26.92 4.52
CA ALA A 15 -24.90 25.66 5.25
C ALA A 15 -24.66 24.46 4.32
N SER A 16 -25.29 24.41 3.13
CA SER A 16 -25.08 23.35 2.14
C SER A 16 -23.69 23.37 1.51
N LEU A 17 -23.08 24.54 1.31
CA LEU A 17 -21.72 24.69 0.77
C LEU A 17 -20.65 24.25 1.78
N LEU A 18 -20.82 24.57 3.06
CA LEU A 18 -19.93 24.12 4.13
C LEU A 18 -19.98 22.60 4.34
N LEU A 19 -21.17 21.99 4.18
CA LEU A 19 -21.34 20.54 4.30
C LEU A 19 -20.70 19.76 3.13
N ALA A 20 -20.68 20.35 1.92
CA ALA A 20 -20.06 19.72 0.75
C ALA A 20 -18.52 19.74 0.80
N VAL A 21 -17.92 20.79 1.35
CA VAL A 21 -16.45 20.87 1.53
C VAL A 21 -15.96 19.88 2.59
N ALA A 22 -16.76 19.63 3.64
CA ALA A 22 -16.41 18.67 4.69
C ALA A 22 -16.37 17.20 4.22
N PHE A 23 -17.00 16.86 3.08
CA PHE A 23 -17.09 15.48 2.59
C PHE A 23 -15.94 15.07 1.66
N ALA A 24 -15.13 16.02 1.18
CA ALA A 24 -14.09 15.77 0.17
C ALA A 24 -12.75 15.27 0.74
N VAL A 25 -12.61 15.08 2.06
CA VAL A 25 -11.32 14.82 2.73
C VAL A 25 -11.10 13.33 3.06
N LEU A 26 -11.93 12.41 2.58
CA LEU A 26 -11.84 10.97 2.93
C LEU A 26 -11.16 10.09 1.86
N CYS A 27 -10.25 10.64 1.04
CA CYS A 27 -9.36 9.82 0.21
C CYS A 27 -8.28 9.19 1.09
N GLY A 28 -8.64 8.17 1.87
CA GLY A 28 -7.66 7.25 2.45
C GLY A 28 -7.15 6.32 1.35
N CYS A 29 -5.84 6.30 1.12
CA CYS A 29 -5.23 5.25 0.32
C CYS A 29 -5.43 3.92 1.05
N SER A 30 -5.76 2.86 0.30
CA SER A 30 -5.73 1.51 0.88
C SER A 30 -4.27 1.12 1.07
N PRO A 31 -3.90 0.46 2.18
CA PRO A 31 -2.56 -0.07 2.33
C PRO A 31 -2.29 -1.13 1.26
N SER A 32 -1.01 -1.27 0.91
CA SER A 32 -0.43 -2.16 -0.09
C SER A 32 0.76 -2.94 0.48
N ILE A 33 1.24 -3.94 -0.26
CA ILE A 33 2.51 -4.60 0.06
C ILE A 33 3.64 -3.60 -0.14
N GLY A 34 4.57 -3.54 0.82
CA GLY A 34 5.68 -2.58 0.84
C GLY A 34 5.44 -1.28 1.59
N ASP A 35 4.22 -1.04 2.06
CA ASP A 35 3.93 0.11 2.92
C ASP A 35 4.57 -0.02 4.31
N GLU A 36 4.78 1.14 4.94
CA GLU A 36 5.18 1.22 6.34
C GLU A 36 4.08 0.69 7.26
N CYS A 37 4.47 0.14 8.40
CA CYS A 37 3.52 -0.37 9.38
C CYS A 37 4.13 -0.44 10.78
N GLU A 38 3.28 -0.37 11.80
CA GLU A 38 3.65 -0.71 13.18
C GLU A 38 3.00 -2.03 13.60
N THR A 39 1.81 -2.30 13.06
CA THR A 39 0.98 -3.44 13.41
C THR A 39 0.35 -4.08 12.17
N GLY A 40 -0.10 -5.33 12.29
CA GLY A 40 -0.73 -6.02 11.16
C GLY A 40 -2.03 -5.38 10.67
N SER A 41 -2.67 -4.51 11.46
CA SER A 41 -3.86 -3.75 11.03
C SER A 41 -3.57 -2.62 10.06
N ASP A 42 -2.31 -2.19 9.97
CA ASP A 42 -1.87 -1.16 9.02
C ASP A 42 -1.71 -1.75 7.61
N CYS A 43 -1.71 -3.08 7.48
CA CYS A 43 -1.46 -3.79 6.23
C CYS A 43 -2.73 -4.20 5.46
N PRO A 44 -2.60 -4.57 4.17
CA PRO A 44 -3.72 -5.03 3.36
C PRO A 44 -4.47 -6.20 4.00
N SER A 45 -5.75 -5.99 4.27
CA SER A 45 -6.61 -7.03 4.84
C SER A 45 -7.03 -8.05 3.77
N GLY A 46 -7.18 -9.32 4.16
CA GLY A 46 -7.73 -10.37 3.29
C GLY A 46 -6.73 -11.09 2.39
N VAL A 47 -5.46 -10.67 2.36
CA VAL A 47 -4.38 -11.32 1.59
C VAL A 47 -3.34 -12.03 2.47
N GLY A 48 -3.55 -12.04 3.79
CA GLY A 48 -2.61 -12.63 4.75
C GLY A 48 -1.37 -11.78 4.99
N ALA A 49 -1.44 -10.47 4.72
CA ALA A 49 -0.35 -9.56 5.00
C ALA A 49 -0.10 -9.43 6.51
N ILE A 50 1.17 -9.35 6.88
CA ILE A 50 1.66 -9.06 8.22
C ILE A 50 2.54 -7.82 8.17
N CYS A 51 2.74 -7.19 9.33
CA CYS A 51 3.76 -6.18 9.49
C CYS A 51 5.09 -6.83 9.91
N ASP A 52 6.06 -6.87 8.99
CA ASP A 52 7.42 -7.27 9.31
C ASP A 52 8.14 -6.11 10.01
N ASN A 53 8.33 -6.22 11.31
CA ASN A 53 9.01 -5.23 12.14
C ASN A 53 10.52 -5.51 12.29
N THR A 54 11.07 -6.48 11.55
CA THR A 54 12.51 -6.75 11.55
C THR A 54 13.29 -5.73 10.74
N VAL A 55 12.62 -5.01 9.84
CA VAL A 55 13.12 -3.90 9.05
C VAL A 55 12.70 -2.56 9.65
N GLU A 56 13.53 -1.52 9.48
CA GLU A 56 13.25 -0.21 10.09
C GLU A 56 11.97 0.41 9.52
N GLY A 57 11.08 0.91 10.39
CA GLY A 57 9.79 1.50 10.00
C GLY A 57 8.73 0.50 9.50
N GLY A 58 9.01 -0.81 9.61
CA GLY A 58 8.08 -1.88 9.26
C GLY A 58 7.84 -2.05 7.75
N TYR A 59 7.40 -3.24 7.36
CA TYR A 59 7.08 -3.53 5.96
C TYR A 59 5.90 -4.48 5.87
N CYS A 60 4.83 -4.07 5.18
CA CYS A 60 3.70 -4.94 4.90
C CYS A 60 4.09 -6.02 3.89
N THR A 61 4.05 -7.30 4.29
CA THR A 61 4.42 -8.44 3.43
C THR A 61 3.54 -9.66 3.69
N VAL A 62 3.52 -10.62 2.75
CA VAL A 62 2.91 -11.94 2.93
C VAL A 62 4.01 -13.01 3.02
N PRO A 63 4.12 -13.73 4.15
CA PRO A 63 5.11 -14.78 4.32
C PRO A 63 4.73 -16.05 3.56
N ASN A 64 5.71 -16.90 3.25
CA ASN A 64 5.49 -18.24 2.67
C ASN A 64 4.75 -18.24 1.32
N CYS A 65 4.91 -17.19 0.52
CA CYS A 65 4.29 -17.08 -0.80
C CYS A 65 4.75 -18.18 -1.79
N GLN A 66 4.01 -18.37 -2.87
CA GLN A 66 4.47 -19.14 -4.02
C GLN A 66 4.59 -18.20 -5.24
N PRO A 67 5.38 -18.56 -6.26
CA PRO A 67 5.42 -17.79 -7.50
C PRO A 67 4.02 -17.55 -8.05
N GLY A 68 3.67 -16.29 -8.29
CA GLY A 68 2.36 -15.89 -8.83
C GLY A 68 1.20 -15.85 -7.83
N THR A 69 1.45 -16.01 -6.51
CA THR A 69 0.39 -15.94 -5.50
C THR A 69 0.35 -14.62 -4.72
N CYS A 70 1.30 -13.73 -4.96
CA CYS A 70 1.33 -12.42 -4.31
C CYS A 70 0.20 -11.53 -4.85
N PRO A 71 -0.35 -10.62 -4.03
CA PRO A 71 -1.35 -9.65 -4.47
C PRO A 71 -0.76 -8.67 -5.50
N GLU A 72 -1.61 -7.81 -6.07
CA GLU A 72 -1.21 -6.87 -7.12
C GLU A 72 -0.03 -6.00 -6.69
N GLU A 73 0.82 -5.66 -7.67
CA GLU A 73 2.04 -4.85 -7.48
C GLU A 73 3.10 -5.47 -6.53
N SER A 74 3.04 -6.79 -6.31
CA SER A 74 4.03 -7.51 -5.52
C SER A 74 4.46 -8.85 -6.12
N VAL A 75 5.68 -9.28 -5.80
CA VAL A 75 6.33 -10.48 -6.32
C VAL A 75 6.87 -11.34 -5.18
N CYS A 76 6.84 -12.67 -5.35
CA CYS A 76 7.34 -13.59 -4.35
C CYS A 76 8.87 -13.70 -4.44
N VAL A 77 9.56 -13.08 -3.48
CA VAL A 77 11.03 -13.10 -3.38
C VAL A 77 11.47 -14.23 -2.47
N VAL A 78 12.53 -14.94 -2.88
CA VAL A 78 13.14 -16.02 -2.12
C VAL A 78 14.45 -15.51 -1.53
N PHE A 79 14.48 -15.24 -0.23
CA PHE A 79 15.68 -14.77 0.46
C PHE A 79 16.63 -15.91 0.81
N ASP A 80 16.07 -17.07 1.16
CA ASP A 80 16.82 -18.32 1.40
C ASP A 80 15.91 -19.55 1.15
N ARG A 81 16.33 -20.75 1.54
CA ARG A 81 15.58 -22.00 1.24
C ARG A 81 14.19 -22.04 1.88
N ASP A 82 14.04 -21.44 3.04
CA ASP A 82 12.83 -21.53 3.87
C ASP A 82 12.13 -20.17 3.98
N THR A 83 12.83 -19.08 3.66
CA THR A 83 12.33 -17.72 3.78
C THR A 83 11.91 -17.14 2.43
N ARG A 84 10.65 -16.75 2.35
CA ARG A 84 10.06 -16.13 1.17
C ARG A 84 8.95 -15.17 1.56
N PHE A 85 8.88 -14.07 0.84
CA PHE A 85 7.99 -12.95 1.16
C PHE A 85 7.48 -12.28 -0.12
N CYS A 86 6.25 -11.80 -0.09
CA CYS A 86 5.77 -10.89 -1.12
C CYS A 86 6.39 -9.51 -0.90
N MET A 87 7.09 -9.01 -1.91
CA MET A 87 7.76 -7.71 -1.90
C MET A 87 7.17 -6.82 -2.99
N ALA A 88 7.04 -5.53 -2.75
CA ALA A 88 6.62 -4.56 -3.75
C ALA A 88 7.57 -4.59 -4.96
N ILE A 89 7.01 -4.59 -6.17
CA ILE A 89 7.76 -4.58 -7.43
C ILE A 89 8.32 -3.17 -7.66
N CYS A 90 9.50 -3.07 -8.30
CA CYS A 90 10.07 -1.81 -8.76
C CYS A 90 10.90 -2.01 -10.03
N GLU A 91 11.08 -0.96 -10.82
CA GLU A 91 12.08 -0.87 -11.89
C GLU A 91 13.30 -0.03 -11.46
N ASP A 92 13.09 1.00 -10.65
CA ASP A 92 14.15 1.83 -10.08
C ASP A 92 13.88 2.30 -8.63
N ASP A 93 14.92 2.88 -7.99
CA ASP A 93 14.88 3.28 -6.58
C ASP A 93 13.78 4.31 -6.26
N ALA A 94 13.32 5.10 -7.25
CA ALA A 94 12.32 6.14 -7.03
C ALA A 94 10.89 5.57 -6.85
N GLU A 95 10.68 4.31 -7.20
CA GLU A 95 9.42 3.59 -6.94
C GLU A 95 9.34 3.05 -5.50
N CYS A 96 10.48 2.93 -4.83
CA CYS A 96 10.54 2.47 -3.46
C CYS A 96 10.32 3.61 -2.48
N ARG A 97 9.83 3.27 -1.27
CA ARG A 97 9.69 4.26 -0.19
C ARG A 97 11.06 4.80 0.24
N ASP A 98 11.06 5.97 0.87
CA ASP A 98 12.30 6.56 1.40
C ASP A 98 13.07 5.57 2.28
N GLY A 99 14.38 5.46 2.05
CA GLY A 99 15.25 4.51 2.74
C GLY A 99 15.27 3.10 2.16
N TYR A 100 14.51 2.83 1.10
CA TYR A 100 14.51 1.55 0.37
C TYR A 100 15.14 1.71 -1.00
N ALA A 101 15.69 0.62 -1.53
CA ALA A 101 16.29 0.57 -2.86
C ALA A 101 15.64 -0.55 -3.67
N CYS A 102 15.64 -0.37 -4.99
CA CYS A 102 15.18 -1.38 -5.91
C CYS A 102 16.25 -2.47 -6.09
N ARG A 103 15.95 -3.67 -5.60
CA ARG A 103 16.86 -4.82 -5.61
C ARG A 103 16.47 -5.76 -6.73
N MET A 104 17.43 -6.14 -7.57
CA MET A 104 17.19 -7.09 -8.65
C MET A 104 17.35 -8.53 -8.18
N ASP A 105 16.32 -9.36 -8.35
CA ASP A 105 16.44 -10.81 -8.25
C ASP A 105 16.85 -11.39 -9.62
N ASN A 106 18.06 -11.95 -9.69
CA ASN A 106 18.61 -12.59 -10.89
C ASN A 106 18.61 -14.12 -10.79
N ASN A 107 18.08 -14.70 -9.71
CA ASN A 107 18.17 -16.13 -9.40
C ASN A 107 16.91 -16.92 -9.83
N PHE A 108 15.90 -16.24 -10.38
CA PHE A 108 14.71 -16.90 -10.90
C PHE A 108 14.95 -17.39 -12.33
N GLU A 109 14.57 -18.63 -12.66
CA GLU A 109 14.64 -19.17 -14.04
C GLU A 109 13.62 -18.50 -15.02
N GLY A 110 13.08 -17.34 -14.63
CA GLY A 110 12.22 -16.47 -15.43
C GLY A 110 12.90 -15.15 -15.75
N GLU A 111 12.11 -14.12 -16.05
CA GLU A 111 12.66 -12.77 -16.26
C GLU A 111 13.10 -12.16 -14.91
N PRO A 112 14.28 -11.51 -14.87
CA PRO A 112 14.71 -10.79 -13.68
C PRO A 112 13.68 -9.71 -13.35
N PHE A 113 13.43 -9.53 -12.05
CA PHE A 113 12.49 -8.53 -11.56
C PHE A 113 13.10 -7.75 -10.39
N GLY A 114 12.69 -6.49 -10.26
CA GLY A 114 13.06 -5.64 -9.13
C GLY A 114 12.06 -5.78 -7.98
N TYR A 115 12.57 -5.66 -6.75
CA TYR A 115 11.75 -5.58 -5.55
C TYR A 115 12.29 -4.55 -4.56
N CYS A 116 11.40 -3.82 -3.88
CA CYS A 116 11.78 -2.84 -2.87
C CYS A 116 12.19 -3.52 -1.57
N TYR A 117 13.43 -3.30 -1.13
CA TYR A 117 13.92 -3.76 0.16
C TYR A 117 14.99 -2.83 0.72
N GLU A 118 15.40 -3.05 1.97
CA GLU A 118 16.45 -2.27 2.61
C GLU A 118 17.74 -2.28 1.75
N PRO A 119 18.45 -1.15 1.67
CA PRO A 119 19.74 -1.09 1.00
C PRO A 119 20.74 -2.02 1.71
N PRO A 120 21.73 -2.56 0.98
CA PRO A 120 22.77 -3.36 1.61
C PRO A 120 23.48 -2.53 2.70
N ALA A 121 23.74 -3.14 3.86
CA ALA A 121 24.52 -2.49 4.91
C ALA A 121 25.92 -2.15 4.37
N GLU A 122 26.24 -0.86 4.33
CA GLU A 122 27.54 -0.33 3.93
C GLU A 122 28.62 -0.54 5.01
#